data_AF-A0A5N0Z5S5-F1
#
_entry.id   AF-A0A5N0Z5S5-F1
#
_cell.length_a   1.000
_cell.length_b   1.000
_cell.length_c   1.000
_cell.angle_alpha   90.00
_cell.angle_beta   90.00
_cell.angle_gamma   90.00
#
_symmetry.space_group_name_H-M   'P 1'
#
loop_
_entity.id
_entity.type
_entity.pdbx_description
1 polymer ?
#
loop_
_entity_poly.entity_id
_entity_poly.type
_entity_poly.pdbx_seq_one_letter_code
_entity_poly.pdbx_strand_id
1 'polypeptide(L)'
;MLVCPMRYYLVEKDQVFAYDNDPLKMMRLKNGQSPIDEPLIIHELKKENPNLLFTDELKKAISLSDYAFICVPTNFSEESMTFDTTTLETVLHRLFRMNKAIKAVIKSTVPVGFTKRIRQQLKTENIVFSPEFLREGNSLEDSRYPSRIVIGENTIENMAIYQL
;
A
#
# COMPACT_ATOMS: atom_id res chain seq x y z
N MET A 1 -6.33 4.31 2.93
CA MET A 1 -5.06 3.65 3.29
C MET A 1 -4.08 3.70 2.14
N LEU A 2 -3.00 4.46 2.28
CA LEU A 2 -1.86 4.53 1.36
C LEU A 2 -0.63 3.90 2.03
N VAL A 3 -0.84 2.82 2.80
CA VAL A 3 0.16 1.85 3.26
C VAL A 3 -0.55 0.51 3.45
N CYS A 4 0.07 -0.56 2.97
CA CYS A 4 -0.39 -1.95 3.10
C CYS A 4 -0.47 -2.34 4.57
N PRO A 5 -1.41 -3.23 4.96
CA PRO A 5 -1.21 -3.94 6.19
C PRO A 5 0.12 -4.73 6.02
N MET A 6 1.16 -4.27 6.72
CA MET A 6 1.85 -5.10 7.70
C MET A 6 3.34 -5.39 7.53
N ARG A 7 3.91 -5.44 6.33
CA ARG A 7 5.39 -5.50 6.23
C ARG A 7 6.06 -4.19 6.68
N TYR A 8 5.33 -3.07 6.56
CA TYR A 8 5.84 -1.71 6.81
C TYR A 8 5.79 -1.25 8.27
N TYR A 9 5.27 -2.06 9.20
CA TYR A 9 5.46 -1.79 10.64
C TYR A 9 6.85 -2.21 11.13
N LEU A 10 7.62 -2.89 10.28
CA LEU A 10 8.88 -3.55 10.62
C LEU A 10 10.08 -2.91 9.93
N VAL A 11 9.91 -1.69 9.45
CA VAL A 11 10.96 -1.04 8.67
C VAL A 11 12.05 -0.57 9.62
N GLU A 12 13.04 -1.43 9.83
CA GLU A 12 14.23 -1.10 10.60
C GLU A 12 15.15 -0.12 9.85
N LYS A 13 15.00 0.01 8.52
CA LYS A 13 15.97 0.71 7.66
C LYS A 13 15.41 1.91 6.87
N ASP A 14 14.23 1.79 6.28
CA ASP A 14 13.62 2.86 5.46
C ASP A 14 12.60 3.70 6.24
N GLN A 15 12.35 4.92 5.76
CA GLN A 15 11.32 5.78 6.33
C GLN A 15 9.96 5.52 5.67
N VAL A 16 8.93 5.26 6.47
CA VAL A 16 7.56 5.00 6.03
C VAL A 16 6.62 6.12 6.46
N PHE A 17 5.86 6.64 5.49
CA PHE A 17 4.76 7.56 5.74
C PHE A 17 3.43 6.82 5.61
N ALA A 18 2.70 6.71 6.72
CA ALA A 18 1.36 6.13 6.76
C ALA A 18 0.27 7.20 6.65
N TYR A 19 -0.62 7.02 5.66
CA TYR A 19 -1.73 7.93 5.39
C TYR A 19 -3.04 7.15 5.20
N ASP A 20 -4.13 7.68 5.75
CA ASP A 20 -5.50 7.27 5.48
C ASP A 20 -6.38 8.52 5.31
N ASN A 21 -7.43 8.44 4.48
CA ASN A 21 -8.38 9.53 4.32
C ASN A 21 -9.46 9.54 5.42
N ASP A 22 -9.54 8.48 6.23
CA ASP A 22 -10.36 8.41 7.42
C ASP A 22 -9.65 9.08 8.61
N PRO A 23 -10.11 10.26 9.08
CA PRO A 23 -9.47 10.98 10.18
C PRO A 23 -9.56 10.23 11.51
N LEU A 24 -10.58 9.40 11.73
CA LEU A 24 -10.72 8.62 12.96
C LEU A 24 -9.69 7.49 13.00
N LYS A 25 -9.45 6.81 11.87
CA LYS A 25 -8.37 5.82 11.77
C LYS A 25 -7.01 6.46 11.97
N MET A 26 -6.75 7.61 11.34
CA MET A 26 -5.49 8.33 11.53
C MET A 26 -5.26 8.78 12.97
N MET A 27 -6.30 9.28 13.64
CA MET A 27 -6.23 9.65 15.05
C MET A 27 -5.87 8.45 15.93
N ARG A 28 -6.51 7.28 15.73
CA ARG A 28 -6.19 6.05 16.47
C ARG A 28 -4.75 5.62 16.25
N LEU A 29 -4.31 5.56 15.00
CA LEU A 29 -2.96 5.15 14.63
C LEU A 29 -1.88 6.06 15.24
N LYS A 30 -2.08 7.39 15.19
CA LYS A 30 -1.19 8.38 15.82
C LYS A 30 -1.07 8.21 17.33
N ASN A 31 -2.10 7.65 17.97
CA ASN A 31 -2.12 7.34 19.40
C ASN A 31 -1.63 5.92 19.73
N GLY A 32 -1.00 5.22 18.78
CA GLY A 32 -0.51 3.84 18.95
C GLY A 32 -1.64 2.80 19.05
N GLN A 33 -2.85 3.14 18.58
CA GLN A 33 -4.01 2.26 18.62
C GLN A 33 -4.31 1.69 17.24
N SER A 34 -4.33 0.35 17.15
CA SER A 34 -4.71 -0.34 15.92
C SER A 34 -6.17 -0.06 15.55
N PRO A 35 -6.51 0.22 14.28
CA PRO A 35 -7.88 0.30 13.81
C PRO A 35 -8.52 -1.09 13.61
N ILE A 36 -7.71 -2.16 13.59
CA ILE A 36 -8.15 -3.55 13.39
C ILE A 36 -7.75 -4.44 14.58
N ASP A 37 -8.55 -5.46 14.85
CA ASP A 37 -8.38 -6.34 16.01
C ASP A 37 -7.46 -7.52 15.70
N GLU A 38 -6.16 -7.23 15.55
CA GLU A 38 -5.12 -8.24 15.38
C GLU A 38 -4.07 -8.10 16.48
N PRO A 39 -3.88 -9.12 17.35
CA PRO A 39 -3.02 -9.03 18.53
C PRO A 39 -1.58 -8.61 18.22
N LEU A 40 -0.99 -9.12 17.14
CA LEU A 40 0.38 -8.79 16.76
C LEU A 40 0.52 -7.31 16.34
N ILE A 41 -0.45 -6.74 15.64
CA ILE A 41 -0.42 -5.31 15.28
C ILE A 41 -0.54 -4.45 16.52
N ILE A 42 -1.50 -4.77 17.37
CA ILE A 42 -1.75 -4.04 18.60
C ILE A 42 -0.48 -4.04 19.46
N HIS A 43 0.26 -5.15 19.46
CA HIS A 43 1.55 -5.24 20.11
C HIS A 43 2.64 -4.40 19.43
N GLU A 44 2.81 -4.49 18.10
CA GLU A 44 3.85 -3.73 17.38
C GLU A 44 3.59 -2.21 17.37
N LEU A 45 2.34 -1.76 17.23
CA LEU A 45 1.98 -0.34 17.26
C LEU A 45 2.26 0.35 18.59
N LYS A 46 2.36 -0.42 19.69
CA LYS A 46 2.75 0.10 21.01
C LYS A 46 4.25 0.34 21.14
N LYS A 47 5.06 -0.24 20.26
CA LYS A 47 6.51 -0.03 20.26
C LYS A 47 6.81 1.29 19.57
N GLU A 48 7.81 2.00 20.07
CA GLU A 48 8.33 3.16 19.36
C GLU A 48 9.05 2.69 18.10
N ASN A 49 8.61 3.19 16.95
CA ASN A 49 9.28 2.99 15.67
C ASN A 49 9.52 4.37 15.01
N PRO A 50 10.74 4.94 15.10
CA PRO A 50 11.03 6.27 14.57
C PRO A 50 10.95 6.33 13.03
N ASN A 51 10.97 5.18 12.37
CA ASN A 51 10.88 5.07 10.92
C ASN A 51 9.44 5.05 10.42
N LEU A 52 8.43 4.91 11.29
CA LEU A 52 7.02 4.90 10.91
C LEU A 52 6.33 6.20 11.33
N LEU A 53 5.91 6.99 10.35
CA LEU A 53 5.29 8.29 10.57
C LEU A 53 3.84 8.30 10.05
N PHE A 54 2.88 8.46 10.95
CA PHE A 54 1.49 8.70 10.58
C PHE A 54 1.27 10.18 10.26
N THR A 55 0.88 10.49 9.03
CA THR A 55 0.80 11.86 8.52
C THR A 55 -0.55 12.15 7.87
N ASP A 56 -1.03 13.39 8.02
CA ASP A 56 -2.18 13.92 7.26
C ASP A 56 -1.71 14.70 6.02
N GLU A 57 -0.40 15.00 5.92
CA GLU A 57 0.20 15.77 4.84
C GLU A 57 0.59 14.88 3.66
N LEU A 58 -0.42 14.36 2.94
CA LEU A 58 -0.19 13.42 1.84
C LEU A 58 0.80 13.93 0.79
N LYS A 59 0.74 15.22 0.43
CA LYS A 59 1.62 15.80 -0.59
C LYS A 59 3.09 15.76 -0.15
N LYS A 60 3.36 16.01 1.13
CA LYS A 60 4.71 15.95 1.70
C LYS A 60 5.23 14.52 1.73
N ALA A 61 4.39 13.57 2.18
CA ALA A 61 4.72 12.14 2.14
C ALA A 61 5.12 11.69 0.74
N ILE A 62 4.28 11.98 -0.27
CA ILE A 62 4.55 11.61 -1.67
C ILE A 62 5.84 12.27 -2.21
N SER A 63 6.17 13.50 -1.80
CA SER A 63 7.39 14.17 -2.26
C SER A 63 8.67 13.60 -1.68
N LEU A 64 8.57 12.89 -0.55
CA LEU A 64 9.71 12.28 0.16
C LEU A 64 9.81 10.76 -0.09
N SER A 65 8.92 10.21 -0.91
CA SER A 65 8.83 8.77 -1.16
C SER A 65 9.23 8.40 -2.58
N ASP A 66 10.05 7.35 -2.70
CA ASP A 66 10.38 6.71 -3.99
C ASP A 66 9.28 5.75 -4.46
N TYR A 67 8.62 5.09 -3.49
CA TYR A 67 7.57 4.10 -3.72
C TYR A 67 6.28 4.49 -2.98
N ALA A 68 5.13 4.21 -3.58
CA ALA A 68 3.81 4.35 -2.97
C ALA A 68 3.06 3.02 -3.01
N PHE A 69 2.86 2.39 -1.85
CA PHE A 69 2.08 1.15 -1.73
C PHE A 69 0.59 1.48 -1.56
N ILE A 70 -0.22 1.07 -2.53
CA ILE A 70 -1.64 1.44 -2.59
C ILE A 70 -2.50 0.23 -2.22
N CYS A 71 -3.24 0.39 -1.12
CA CYS A 71 -3.91 -0.70 -0.41
C CYS A 71 -5.33 -0.25 -0.05
N VAL A 72 -6.04 0.22 -1.07
CA VAL A 72 -7.44 0.68 -0.93
C VAL A 72 -8.38 -0.49 -1.21
N PRO A 73 -9.60 -0.47 -0.63
CA PRO A 73 -10.57 -1.52 -0.89
C PRO A 73 -10.95 -1.56 -2.38
N THR A 74 -11.05 -2.79 -2.88
CA THR A 74 -11.53 -3.15 -4.21
C THR A 74 -12.56 -4.25 -4.01
N ASN A 75 -13.82 -3.87 -3.89
CA ASN A 75 -14.89 -4.82 -3.59
C ASN A 75 -15.29 -5.56 -4.86
N PHE A 76 -15.47 -6.88 -4.76
CA PHE A 76 -16.03 -7.67 -5.85
C PHE A 76 -17.53 -7.38 -5.97
N SER A 77 -18.00 -7.07 -7.17
CA SER A 77 -19.41 -6.87 -7.50
C SER A 77 -19.93 -8.14 -8.19
N GLU A 78 -20.89 -8.81 -7.56
CA GLU A 78 -21.55 -9.99 -8.15
C GLU A 78 -22.36 -9.64 -9.41
N GLU A 79 -22.93 -8.43 -9.48
CA GLU A 79 -23.71 -7.97 -10.63
C GLU A 79 -22.83 -7.80 -11.88
N SER A 80 -21.67 -7.17 -11.73
CA SER A 80 -20.74 -6.92 -12.83
C SER A 80 -19.68 -8.02 -13.01
N MET A 81 -19.66 -9.03 -12.11
CA MET A 81 -18.67 -10.11 -12.05
C MET A 81 -17.21 -9.61 -12.07
N THR A 82 -16.95 -8.44 -11.49
CA THR A 82 -15.62 -7.82 -11.46
C THR A 82 -15.40 -7.00 -10.19
N PHE A 83 -14.16 -6.59 -9.96
CA PHE A 83 -13.80 -5.70 -8.86
C PHE A 83 -14.08 -4.23 -9.23
N ASP A 84 -14.71 -3.50 -8.32
CA ASP A 84 -14.79 -2.04 -8.41
C ASP A 84 -13.41 -1.43 -8.07
N THR A 85 -12.77 -0.86 -9.10
CA THR A 85 -11.44 -0.22 -8.99
C THR A 85 -11.51 1.30 -8.89
N THR A 86 -12.69 1.90 -8.75
CA THR A 86 -12.89 3.36 -8.81
C THR A 86 -12.04 4.12 -7.78
N THR A 87 -11.98 3.61 -6.55
CA THR A 87 -11.15 4.18 -5.48
C THR A 87 -9.66 4.10 -5.81
N LEU A 88 -9.21 2.96 -6.33
CA LEU A 88 -7.82 2.74 -6.73
C LEU A 88 -7.40 3.66 -7.88
N GLU A 89 -8.24 3.80 -8.90
CA GLU A 89 -8.00 4.70 -10.02
C GLU A 89 -7.92 6.16 -9.54
N THR A 90 -8.83 6.57 -8.65
CA THR A 90 -8.83 7.93 -8.08
C THR A 90 -7.53 8.22 -7.32
N VAL A 91 -7.04 7.26 -6.53
CA VAL A 91 -5.77 7.39 -5.81
C VAL A 91 -4.59 7.47 -6.79
N LEU A 92 -4.55 6.62 -7.82
CA LEU A 92 -3.49 6.66 -8.83
C LEU A 92 -3.48 8.00 -9.59
N HIS A 93 -4.64 8.49 -10.04
CA HIS A 93 -4.74 9.82 -10.67
C HIS A 93 -4.23 10.93 -9.77
N ARG A 94 -4.60 10.91 -8.48
CA ARG A 94 -4.13 11.89 -7.50
C ARG A 94 -2.62 11.80 -7.28
N LEU A 95 -2.09 10.58 -7.14
CA LEU A 95 -0.68 10.29 -6.94
C LEU A 95 0.17 10.86 -8.09
N PHE A 96 -0.15 10.49 -9.33
CA PHE A 96 0.61 10.93 -10.51
C PHE A 96 0.44 12.42 -10.86
N ARG A 97 -0.62 13.08 -10.35
CA ARG A 97 -0.73 14.55 -10.38
C ARG A 97 0.24 15.22 -9.40
N MET A 98 0.53 14.59 -8.27
CA MET A 98 1.43 15.13 -7.24
C MET A 98 2.90 14.84 -7.52
N ASN A 99 3.22 13.62 -7.96
CA ASN A 99 4.56 13.21 -8.31
C ASN A 99 4.50 12.22 -9.49
N LYS A 100 5.04 12.59 -10.65
CA LYS A 100 5.05 11.74 -11.85
C LYS A 100 6.12 10.65 -11.81
N ALA A 101 7.17 10.85 -11.02
CA ALA A 101 8.32 9.97 -10.93
C ALA A 101 8.12 8.84 -9.91
N ILE A 102 7.19 8.99 -8.96
CA ILE A 102 6.95 7.98 -7.92
C ILE A 102 6.53 6.65 -8.52
N LYS A 103 7.02 5.56 -7.93
CA LYS A 103 6.66 4.20 -8.32
C LYS A 103 5.47 3.70 -7.49
N ALA A 104 4.32 3.56 -8.13
CA ALA A 104 3.13 3.03 -7.50
C ALA A 104 3.19 1.50 -7.46
N VAL A 105 3.01 0.91 -6.28
CA VAL A 105 2.89 -0.54 -6.09
C VAL A 105 1.47 -0.85 -5.63
N ILE A 106 0.68 -1.42 -6.51
CA ILE A 106 -0.69 -1.85 -6.23
C ILE A 106 -0.63 -3.17 -5.47
N LYS A 107 -1.16 -3.16 -4.24
CA LYS A 107 -1.35 -4.35 -3.40
C LYS A 107 -2.80 -4.85 -3.45
N SER A 108 -3.75 -3.92 -3.57
CA SER A 108 -5.17 -4.23 -3.74
C SER A 108 -5.42 -5.23 -4.86
N THR A 109 -6.36 -6.17 -4.64
CA THR A 109 -6.79 -7.12 -5.67
C THR A 109 -7.40 -6.40 -6.86
N VAL A 110 -6.91 -6.65 -8.07
CA VAL A 110 -7.40 -6.01 -9.29
C VAL A 110 -7.73 -7.04 -10.38
N PRO A 111 -8.65 -6.71 -11.31
CA PRO A 111 -8.93 -7.55 -12.46
C PRO A 111 -7.69 -7.73 -13.36
N VAL A 112 -7.62 -8.86 -14.06
CA VAL A 112 -6.57 -9.12 -15.04
C VAL A 112 -6.58 -8.02 -16.10
N GLY A 113 -5.39 -7.48 -16.41
CA GLY A 113 -5.23 -6.39 -17.38
C GLY A 113 -5.42 -4.98 -16.81
N PHE A 114 -5.81 -4.83 -15.54
CA PHE A 114 -5.97 -3.51 -14.89
C PHE A 114 -4.70 -2.66 -15.00
N THR A 115 -3.55 -3.20 -14.60
CA THR A 115 -2.26 -2.49 -14.61
C THR A 115 -1.90 -1.99 -16.01
N LYS A 116 -2.11 -2.82 -17.04
CA LYS A 116 -1.87 -2.43 -18.43
C LYS A 116 -2.78 -1.28 -18.85
N ARG A 117 -4.07 -1.35 -18.54
CA ARG A 117 -5.05 -0.29 -18.86
C ARG A 117 -4.69 1.03 -18.17
N ILE A 118 -4.40 1.00 -16.88
CA ILE A 118 -4.18 2.23 -16.10
C ILE A 118 -2.84 2.89 -16.45
N ARG A 119 -1.79 2.13 -16.80
CA ARG A 119 -0.53 2.64 -17.35
C ARG A 119 -0.76 3.43 -18.64
N GLN A 120 -1.56 2.88 -19.56
CA GLN A 120 -1.92 3.56 -20.82
C GLN A 120 -2.70 4.86 -20.57
N GLN A 121 -3.69 4.81 -19.67
CA GLN A 121 -4.51 5.96 -19.31
C GLN A 121 -3.70 7.09 -18.66
N LEU A 122 -2.77 6.75 -17.77
CA LEU A 122 -1.92 7.71 -17.05
C LEU A 122 -0.63 8.05 -17.80
N LYS A 123 -0.35 7.37 -18.91
CA LYS A 123 0.86 7.52 -19.74
C LYS A 123 2.15 7.37 -18.91
N THR A 124 2.22 6.31 -18.12
CA THR A 124 3.34 6.02 -17.22
C THR A 124 3.59 4.52 -17.11
N GLU A 125 4.86 4.13 -16.98
CA GLU A 125 5.26 2.75 -16.67
C GLU A 125 5.50 2.53 -15.17
N ASN A 126 5.40 3.59 -14.35
CA ASN A 126 5.73 3.56 -12.92
C ASN A 126 4.62 2.93 -12.05
N ILE A 127 3.86 1.95 -12.56
CA ILE A 127 2.76 1.30 -11.84
C ILE A 127 2.95 -0.19 -11.86
N VAL A 128 3.33 -0.80 -10.74
CA VAL A 128 3.55 -2.24 -10.62
C VAL A 128 2.42 -2.86 -9.82
N PHE A 129 2.01 -4.08 -10.18
CA PHE A 129 1.15 -4.90 -9.33
C PHE A 129 1.99 -5.90 -8.54
N SER A 130 1.79 -5.96 -7.23
CA SER A 130 2.41 -6.96 -6.37
C SER A 130 1.31 -7.51 -5.46
N PRO A 131 0.71 -8.67 -5.78
CA PRO A 131 -0.37 -9.21 -4.97
C PRO A 131 0.08 -9.49 -3.55
N GLU A 132 -0.86 -9.41 -2.61
CA GLU A 132 -0.68 -9.85 -1.24
C GLU A 132 -1.40 -11.18 -0.99
N PHE A 133 -0.84 -12.01 -0.10
CA PHE A 133 -1.37 -13.34 0.24
C PHE A 133 -1.54 -13.46 1.76
N LEU A 134 -2.15 -12.45 2.37
CA LEU A 134 -2.29 -12.32 3.82
C LEU A 134 -3.59 -12.96 4.29
N ARG A 135 -3.55 -13.65 5.43
CA ARG A 135 -4.75 -14.13 6.11
C ARG A 135 -5.21 -13.09 7.12
N GLU A 136 -6.51 -12.85 7.16
CA GLU A 136 -7.13 -12.02 8.20
C GLU A 136 -6.84 -12.61 9.59
N GLY A 137 -6.47 -11.75 10.55
CA GLY A 137 -6.07 -12.19 11.89
C GLY A 137 -4.58 -12.53 12.02
N ASN A 138 -3.86 -12.74 10.90
CA ASN A 138 -2.44 -13.08 10.90
C ASN A 138 -1.62 -12.28 9.88
N SER A 139 -2.10 -11.11 9.49
CA SER A 139 -1.56 -10.43 8.31
C SER A 139 -0.12 -9.92 8.52
N LEU A 140 0.33 -9.81 9.78
CA LEU A 140 1.67 -9.35 10.15
C LEU A 140 2.68 -10.47 10.04
N GLU A 141 2.31 -11.63 10.54
CA GLU A 141 3.16 -12.81 10.46
C GLU A 141 3.27 -13.28 9.01
N ASP A 142 2.18 -13.26 8.25
CA ASP A 142 2.19 -13.61 6.82
C ASP A 142 3.02 -12.62 5.99
N SER A 143 3.09 -11.35 6.41
CA SER A 143 3.96 -10.34 5.80
C SER A 143 5.44 -10.56 6.15
N ARG A 144 5.75 -11.03 7.37
CA ARG A 144 7.12 -11.37 7.84
C ARG A 144 7.64 -12.63 7.17
N TYR A 145 6.78 -13.62 7.01
CA TYR A 145 7.12 -14.95 6.51
C TYR A 145 6.25 -15.31 5.30
N PRO A 146 6.38 -14.57 4.18
CA PRO A 146 5.54 -14.80 3.02
C PRO A 146 5.87 -16.14 2.39
N SER A 147 4.84 -16.89 2.00
CA SER A 147 5.03 -18.14 1.24
C SER A 147 5.68 -17.90 -0.14
N ARG A 148 5.46 -16.72 -0.74
CA ARG A 148 6.08 -16.24 -1.98
C ARG A 148 5.87 -14.74 -2.14
N ILE A 149 6.75 -14.08 -2.89
CA ILE A 149 6.60 -12.68 -3.32
C ILE A 149 6.45 -12.67 -4.83
N VAL A 150 5.39 -12.04 -5.33
CA VAL A 150 5.13 -11.88 -6.77
C VAL A 150 5.18 -10.40 -7.12
N ILE A 151 5.88 -10.08 -8.21
CA ILE A 151 6.02 -8.72 -8.74
C ILE A 151 5.69 -8.79 -10.24
N GLY A 152 4.71 -8.00 -10.66
CA GLY A 152 4.25 -7.91 -12.04
C GLY A 152 5.14 -7.07 -12.95
N GLU A 153 6.47 -7.15 -12.81
CA GLU A 153 7.44 -6.48 -13.69
C GLU A 153 8.74 -7.28 -13.77
N ASN A 154 9.48 -7.12 -14.88
CA ASN A 154 10.73 -7.84 -15.16
C ASN A 154 11.95 -6.91 -15.33
N THR A 155 11.95 -5.73 -14.70
CA THR A 155 13.10 -4.81 -14.76
C THR A 155 13.94 -4.89 -13.49
N ILE A 156 15.26 -4.77 -13.65
CA ILE A 156 16.24 -4.86 -12.54
C ILE A 156 15.97 -3.78 -11.47
N GLU A 157 15.58 -2.57 -11.87
CA GLU A 157 15.23 -1.47 -10.95
C GLU A 157 14.04 -1.80 -10.03
N ASN A 158 13.11 -2.64 -10.48
CA ASN A 158 11.95 -3.04 -9.69
C ASN A 158 12.24 -4.25 -8.80
N MET A 159 13.40 -4.90 -8.96
CA MET A 159 13.85 -5.93 -8.02
C MET A 159 14.21 -5.37 -6.64
N ALA A 160 14.47 -4.06 -6.52
CA ALA A 160 14.65 -3.42 -5.21
C ALA A 160 13.40 -3.56 -4.32
N ILE A 161 12.21 -3.70 -4.93
CA ILE A 161 10.95 -3.96 -4.20
C ILE A 161 11.00 -5.30 -3.44
N TYR A 162 11.84 -6.27 -3.84
CA TYR A 162 12.03 -7.52 -3.08
C TYR A 162 12.70 -7.30 -1.72
N GLN A 163 13.51 -6.24 -1.61
CA GLN A 163 14.30 -5.94 -0.41
C GLN A 163 13.54 -5.04 0.59
N LEU A 164 12.43 -4.43 0.15
CA LEU A 164 11.46 -3.70 0.97
C LEU A 164 10.45 -4.67 1.60
#